data_AF-A0A8H7TLB3-F1
#
_entry.id   AF-A0A8H7TLB3-F1
#
_cell.length_a   1.000
_cell.length_b   1.000
_cell.length_c   1.000
_cell.angle_alpha   90.00
_cell.angle_beta   90.00
_cell.angle_gamma   90.00
#
_symmetry.space_group_name_H-M   'P 1'
#
loop_
_entity.id
_entity.type
_entity.pdbx_description
1 polymer ?
#
loop_
_entity_poly.entity_id
_entity_poly.type
_entity_poly.pdbx_seq_one_letter_code
_entity_poly.pdbx_strand_id
1 'polypeptide(L)'
;MGLVHVVQLKFKPEVDSKKIDEIMSSLKALKDSCVRPGTQTKYITSLQAAADCSIEGFQNGFTHMVVTEFDSVADRDYYATKDPVHLALGAGLPPFVAGLQVLDIEV
;
A
#
# COMPACT_ATOMS: atom_id res chain seq x y z
N MET A 1 -9.45 -2.88 -18.14
CA MET A 1 -8.11 -3.49 -18.06
C MET A 1 -7.72 -3.34 -16.63
N GLY A 2 -7.42 -4.44 -15.94
CA GLY A 2 -7.11 -4.37 -14.52
C GLY A 2 -5.76 -3.71 -14.33
N LEU A 3 -5.54 -3.14 -13.15
CA LEU A 3 -4.25 -2.57 -12.79
C LEU A 3 -3.88 -3.06 -11.40
N VAL A 4 -2.64 -3.52 -11.25
CA VAL A 4 -2.06 -3.92 -9.97
C VAL A 4 -1.00 -2.91 -9.55
N HIS A 5 -1.17 -2.34 -8.37
CA HIS A 5 -0.28 -1.42 -7.69
C HIS A 5 0.40 -2.13 -6.52
N VAL A 6 1.73 -2.26 -6.58
CA VAL A 6 2.54 -2.96 -5.59
C VAL A 6 3.43 -1.98 -4.85
N VAL A 7 3.36 -1.97 -3.52
CA VAL A 7 4.27 -1.24 -2.64
C VAL A 7 5.05 -2.23 -1.80
N GLN A 8 6.38 -2.17 -1.85
CA GLN A 8 7.27 -2.91 -0.97
C GLN A 8 7.85 -1.98 0.09
N LEU A 9 7.84 -2.41 1.35
CA LEU A 9 8.29 -1.64 2.50
C LEU A 9 9.46 -2.33 3.18
N LYS A 10 10.51 -1.56 3.44
CA LYS A 10 11.63 -1.90 4.30
C LYS A 10 11.54 -1.05 5.56
N PHE A 11 11.06 -1.61 6.66
CA PHE A 11 11.03 -0.92 7.95
C PHE A 11 12.45 -0.71 8.49
N LYS A 12 12.64 0.39 9.22
CA LYS A 12 13.90 0.62 9.95
C LYS A 12 14.00 -0.39 11.11
N PRO A 13 15.21 -0.82 11.50
CA PRO A 13 15.38 -1.86 12.51
C PRO A 13 14.95 -1.43 13.92
N GLU A 14 14.79 -0.13 14.18
CA GLU A 14 14.39 0.40 15.48
C GLU A 14 12.86 0.50 15.65
N VAL A 15 12.08 0.19 14.60
CA VAL A 15 10.62 0.24 14.67
C VAL A 15 10.10 -1.00 15.40
N ASP A 16 9.36 -0.76 16.48
CA ASP A 16 8.73 -1.82 17.26
C ASP A 16 7.67 -2.60 16.44
N SER A 17 7.54 -3.90 16.70
CA SER A 17 6.61 -4.78 15.97
C SER A 17 5.16 -4.32 16.08
N LYS A 18 4.74 -3.78 17.23
CA LYS A 18 3.39 -3.24 17.40
C LYS A 18 3.15 -2.05 16.46
N LYS A 19 4.15 -1.18 16.28
CA LYS A 19 4.05 -0.05 15.35
C LYS A 19 3.96 -0.54 13.90
N ILE A 20 4.71 -1.58 13.55
CA ILE A 20 4.61 -2.22 12.23
C ILE A 20 3.19 -2.77 12.02
N ASP A 21 2.64 -3.50 12.98
CA ASP A 21 1.29 -4.07 12.90
C ASP A 21 0.21 -2.99 12.77
N GLU A 22 0.35 -1.87 13.48
CA GLU A 22 -0.52 -0.70 13.36
C GLU A 22 -0.49 -0.13 11.93
N ILE A 23 0.71 0.09 11.37
CA ILE A 23 0.88 0.59 10.00
C ILE A 23 0.28 -0.38 8.98
N MET A 24 0.57 -1.68 9.11
CA MET A 24 0.05 -2.71 8.20
C MET A 24 -1.47 -2.82 8.29
N SER A 25 -2.06 -2.64 9.48
CA SER A 25 -3.51 -2.61 9.66
C SER A 25 -4.14 -1.39 9.00
N SER A 26 -3.51 -0.21 9.12
CA SER A 26 -3.96 1.00 8.41
C SER A 26 -3.87 0.86 6.89
N LEU A 27 -2.81 0.25 6.36
CA LEU A 27 -2.68 -0.03 4.93
C LEU A 27 -3.75 -0.99 4.44
N LYS A 28 -4.08 -2.04 5.22
CA LYS A 28 -5.18 -2.97 4.90
C LYS A 28 -6.54 -2.28 4.83
N ALA A 29 -6.76 -1.31 5.71
CA ALA A 29 -8.03 -0.59 5.81
C ALA A 29 -8.29 0.34 4.61
N LEU A 30 -7.28 0.66 3.80
CA LEU A 30 -7.43 1.54 2.63
C LEU A 30 -8.51 1.06 1.66
N LYS A 31 -8.68 -0.26 1.49
CA LYS A 31 -9.76 -0.81 0.64
C LYS A 31 -11.17 -0.37 1.06
N ASP A 32 -11.34 -0.06 2.34
CA ASP A 32 -12.62 0.32 2.93
C ASP A 32 -12.72 1.84 3.11
N SER A 33 -11.62 2.52 3.44
CA SER A 33 -11.59 3.95 3.71
C SER A 33 -11.37 4.83 2.48
N CYS A 34 -10.73 4.33 1.44
CA CYS A 34 -10.57 5.05 0.18
C CYS A 34 -11.85 4.91 -0.66
N VAL A 35 -12.55 6.03 -0.85
CA VAL A 35 -13.83 6.09 -1.57
C VAL A 35 -13.84 7.25 -2.54
N ARG A 36 -14.62 7.12 -3.61
CA ARG A 36 -14.79 8.21 -4.59
C ARG A 36 -15.46 9.42 -3.94
N PRO A 37 -14.98 10.65 -4.20
CA PRO A 37 -15.64 11.86 -3.75
C PRO A 37 -17.09 11.92 -4.26
N GLY A 38 -18.00 12.35 -3.40
CA GLY A 38 -19.42 12.53 -3.75
C GLY A 38 -20.24 11.24 -3.70
N THR A 39 -19.83 10.17 -4.37
CA THR A 39 -20.60 8.91 -4.42
C THR A 39 -20.35 7.99 -3.22
N GLN A 40 -19.23 8.17 -2.52
CA GLN A 40 -18.77 7.29 -1.42
C GLN A 40 -18.63 5.81 -1.84
N THR A 41 -18.50 5.54 -3.13
CA THR A 41 -18.30 4.19 -3.64
C THR A 41 -16.83 3.80 -3.59
N LYS A 42 -16.56 2.55 -3.22
CA LYS A 42 -15.20 1.99 -3.25
C LYS A 42 -14.73 1.87 -4.70
N TYR A 43 -13.44 2.12 -4.91
CA TYR A 43 -12.80 2.00 -6.22
C TYR A 43 -11.54 1.10 -6.21
N ILE A 44 -11.12 0.67 -5.02
CA ILE A 44 -10.15 -0.42 -4.84
C ILE A 44 -10.94 -1.74 -4.94
N THR A 45 -10.56 -2.61 -5.86
CA THR A 45 -11.25 -3.89 -6.08
C THR A 45 -10.74 -4.99 -5.15
N SER A 46 -9.44 -4.98 -4.86
CA SER A 46 -8.77 -5.90 -3.96
C SER A 46 -7.59 -5.21 -3.29
N LEU A 47 -7.28 -5.59 -2.05
CA LEU A 47 -6.08 -5.15 -1.35
C LEU A 47 -5.58 -6.24 -0.40
N GLN A 48 -4.31 -6.58 -0.55
CA GLN A 48 -3.57 -7.49 0.31
C GLN A 48 -2.37 -6.76 0.89
N ALA A 49 -2.07 -6.98 2.17
CA ALA A 49 -0.86 -6.44 2.78
C ALA A 49 -0.33 -7.43 3.82
N ALA A 50 0.95 -7.79 3.74
CA ALA A 50 1.52 -8.80 4.62
C ALA A 50 3.03 -8.65 4.75
N ALA A 51 3.60 -9.33 5.75
CA ALA A 51 5.03 -9.59 5.81
C ALA A 51 5.43 -10.57 4.70
N ASP A 52 6.65 -10.41 4.20
CA ASP A 52 7.27 -11.37 3.29
C ASP A 52 7.45 -12.73 3.98
N CYS A 53 7.25 -13.79 3.19
CA CYS A 53 7.50 -15.18 3.60
C CYS A 53 8.29 -15.96 2.55
N SER A 54 8.94 -15.28 1.59
CA SER A 54 9.74 -15.95 0.58
C SER A 54 10.96 -16.65 1.20
N ILE A 55 11.22 -17.86 0.72
CA ILE A 55 12.37 -18.68 1.14
C ILE A 55 13.58 -18.50 0.21
N GLU A 56 13.47 -17.66 -0.81
CA GLU A 56 14.47 -17.56 -1.89
C GLU A 56 15.64 -16.62 -1.56
N GLY A 57 15.50 -15.74 -0.56
CA GLY A 57 16.61 -14.89 -0.07
C GLY A 57 16.90 -13.64 -0.91
N PHE A 58 16.04 -13.29 -1.88
CA PHE A 58 16.22 -12.14 -2.78
C PHE A 58 15.39 -10.90 -2.40
N GLN A 59 15.00 -10.77 -1.14
CA GLN A 59 14.16 -9.68 -0.65
C GLN A 59 14.81 -8.29 -0.74
N ASN A 60 16.13 -8.20 -0.90
CA ASN A 60 16.88 -6.94 -0.92
C ASN A 60 16.61 -6.05 0.32
N GLY A 61 16.27 -6.68 1.45
CA GLY A 61 15.94 -6.04 2.71
C GLY A 61 14.51 -5.52 2.83
N PHE A 62 13.64 -5.66 1.83
CA PHE A 62 12.21 -5.42 1.98
C PHE A 62 11.58 -6.53 2.82
N THR A 63 10.63 -6.17 3.68
CA THR A 63 10.06 -7.12 4.66
C THR A 63 8.55 -7.22 4.58
N HIS A 64 7.89 -6.27 3.93
CA HIS A 64 6.44 -6.26 3.77
C HIS A 64 6.06 -5.81 2.37
N MET A 65 4.90 -6.25 1.92
CA MET A 65 4.34 -5.88 0.63
C MET A 65 2.85 -5.55 0.76
N VAL A 66 2.40 -4.55 0.00
CA VAL A 66 1.01 -4.19 -0.23
C VAL A 66 0.72 -4.36 -1.71
N VAL A 67 -0.34 -5.08 -2.06
CA VAL A 67 -0.81 -5.29 -3.43
C VAL A 67 -2.23 -4.76 -3.49
N THR A 68 -2.48 -3.78 -4.35
CA THR A 68 -3.77 -3.11 -4.53
C THR A 68 -4.21 -3.23 -5.97
N GLU A 69 -5.46 -3.58 -6.21
CA GLU A 69 -6.03 -3.73 -7.55
C GLU A 69 -7.05 -2.63 -7.83
N PHE A 70 -7.07 -2.18 -9.09
CA PHE A 70 -8.00 -1.18 -9.63
C PHE A 70 -8.57 -1.64 -10.97
N ASP A 71 -9.80 -1.22 -11.28
CA ASP A 71 -10.44 -1.48 -12.58
C ASP A 71 -9.94 -0.55 -13.70
N SER A 72 -9.27 0.55 -13.34
CA SER A 72 -8.84 1.57 -14.30
C SER A 72 -7.60 2.35 -13.85
N VAL A 73 -6.86 2.88 -14.83
CA VAL A 73 -5.76 3.83 -14.60
C VAL A 73 -6.24 5.08 -13.86
N ALA A 74 -7.45 5.57 -14.18
CA ALA A 74 -8.01 6.76 -13.54
C ALA A 74 -8.22 6.56 -12.03
N ASP A 75 -8.58 5.35 -11.60
CA ASP A 75 -8.73 5.01 -10.18
C ASP A 75 -7.39 4.95 -9.45
N ARG A 76 -6.39 4.31 -10.06
CA ARG A 76 -5.01 4.33 -9.53
C ARG A 76 -4.46 5.75 -9.45
N ASP A 77 -4.66 6.56 -10.49
CA ASP A 77 -4.18 7.95 -10.52
C ASP A 77 -4.83 8.79 -9.42
N TYR A 78 -6.15 8.65 -9.25
CA TYR A 78 -6.87 9.31 -8.16
C TYR A 78 -6.36 8.85 -6.79
N TYR A 79 -6.24 7.54 -6.57
CA TYR A 79 -5.67 6.96 -5.35
C TYR A 79 -4.32 7.59 -5.00
N ALA A 80 -3.39 7.53 -5.95
CA ALA A 80 -2.00 7.92 -5.73
C ALA A 80 -1.80 9.42 -5.56
N THR A 81 -2.64 10.26 -6.18
CA THR A 81 -2.38 11.71 -6.29
C THR A 81 -3.40 12.61 -5.60
N LYS A 82 -4.60 12.09 -5.26
CA LYS A 82 -5.73 12.93 -4.81
C LYS A 82 -6.46 12.40 -3.60
N ASP A 83 -6.50 11.09 -3.37
CA ASP A 83 -7.25 10.54 -2.24
C ASP A 83 -6.63 10.99 -0.91
N PRO A 84 -7.34 11.80 -0.10
CA PRO A 84 -6.76 12.37 1.11
C PRO A 84 -6.43 11.32 2.17
N VAL A 85 -7.14 10.18 2.18
CA VAL A 85 -6.88 9.10 3.14
C VAL A 85 -5.57 8.40 2.82
N HIS A 86 -5.38 8.03 1.54
CA HIS A 86 -4.13 7.43 1.09
C HIS A 86 -2.95 8.40 1.25
N LEU A 87 -3.10 9.66 0.81
CA LEU A 87 -2.05 10.67 0.90
C LEU A 87 -1.61 10.93 2.35
N ALA A 88 -2.55 11.00 3.29
CA ALA A 88 -2.25 11.16 4.70
C ALA A 88 -1.47 9.96 5.26
N LEU A 89 -1.86 8.74 4.91
CA LEU A 89 -1.14 7.53 5.35
C LEU A 89 0.27 7.47 4.76
N GLY A 90 0.42 7.74 3.46
CA GLY A 90 1.72 7.77 2.78
C GLY A 90 2.67 8.82 3.36
N ALA A 91 2.17 10.02 3.68
CA ALA A 91 2.95 11.07 4.33
C ALA A 91 3.44 10.70 5.75
N GLY A 92 2.77 9.75 6.42
CA GLY A 92 3.13 9.26 7.75
C GLY A 92 4.19 8.15 7.77
N LEU A 93 4.53 7.55 6.63
CA LEU A 93 5.49 6.43 6.55
C LEU A 93 6.98 6.80 6.72
N PRO A 94 7.51 7.95 6.25
CA PRO A 94 8.96 8.22 6.23
C PRO A 94 9.71 8.06 7.57
N PRO A 95 9.12 8.34 8.74
CA PRO A 95 9.77 8.07 10.02
C PRO A 95 10.08 6.59 10.27
N PHE A 96 9.34 5.65 9.67
CA PHE A 96 9.36 4.22 9.98
C PHE A 96 10.04 3.36 8.90
N VAL A 97 10.21 3.87 7.68
CA VAL A 97 10.75 3.08 6.56
C VAL A 97 12.18 3.53 6.21
N ALA A 98 13.06 2.56 6.00
CA ALA A 98 14.38 2.76 5.41
C ALA A 98 14.37 2.61 3.88
N GLY A 99 13.32 2.01 3.33
CA GLY A 99 13.12 1.87 1.89
C GLY A 99 11.66 1.67 1.53
N LEU A 100 11.27 2.21 0.39
CA LEU A 100 9.94 2.09 -0.19
C LEU A 100 10.11 1.95 -1.71
N GLN A 101 9.46 0.94 -2.30
CA GLN A 101 9.45 0.71 -3.74
C GLN A 101 8.02 0.57 -4.21
N VAL A 102 7.70 1.18 -5.35
CA VAL A 102 6.37 1.13 -5.96
C VAL A 102 6.48 0.68 -7.40
N LEU A 103 5.65 -0.27 -7.81
CA LEU A 103 5.49 -0.69 -9.20
C LEU A 103 4.02 -0.82 -9.53
N ASP A 104 3.67 -0.42 -10.75
CA ASP A 104 2.34 -0.61 -11.32
C ASP A 104 2.44 -1.47 -12.57
N ILE A 105 1.51 -2.42 -12.74
CA ILE A 105 1.38 -3.24 -13.94
C ILE A 105 -0.07 -3.24 -14.42
N GLU A 106 -0.26 -3.25 -15.73
CA GLU A 106 -1.55 -3.52 -16.36
C GLU A 106 -1.77 -5.04 -16.46
N VAL A 107 -2.99 -5.50 -16.18
CA VAL A 107 -3.39 -6.92 -16.21
C VAL A 107 -4.68 -7.15 -16.99
#